data_AF-A0A250IP07-F1
#
_entry.id   AF-A0A250IP07-F1
#
_cell.length_a   1.000
_cell.length_b   1.000
_cell.length_c   1.000
_cell.angle_alpha   90.00
_cell.angle_beta   90.00
_cell.angle_gamma   90.00
#
_symmetry.space_group_name_H-M   'P 1'
#
loop_
_entity.id
_entity.type
_entity.pdbx_description
1 polymer ?
#
loop_
_entity_poly.entity_id
_entity_poly.type
_entity_poly.pdbx_seq_one_letter_code
_entity_poly.pdbx_strand_id
1 'polypeptide(L)'
;MKPFLSFAAAAVCLLGAEAHAFGENLLSCQNGGFILNKCTLLKLPFATPVVEDGTTFETTYTVTYDFACTGHSVYVGVSTGQQFVPFVMGARNATLTLNGSGRVESYDPDPLATQRLSFKPGCSLTVSKATVFPSGNTLVLWTSQAQSQARIIGLLANQYLLSKDYLALASWDDSKLILLRDKLEGLVAAFPTNIHYKVMLDSVKSALANAPPPYSNEQLAESGEEVVADLREELDAEVVKGQNLVNRFIRWQQQAEQSLVDALANVPAA
;
A
#
# COMPACT_ATOMS: atom_id res chain seq x y z
N MET A 1 1.79 4.12 37.30
CA MET A 1 0.71 5.02 36.83
C MET A 1 0.97 5.35 35.37
N LYS A 2 0.06 4.93 34.48
CA LYS A 2 0.10 5.23 33.04
C LYS A 2 -0.34 6.68 32.81
N PRO A 3 0.22 7.41 31.83
CA PRO A 3 -0.53 8.40 31.11
C PRO A 3 -1.14 7.75 29.86
N PHE A 4 -2.48 7.79 29.80
CA PHE A 4 -3.25 7.57 28.59
C PHE A 4 -3.01 8.76 27.65
N LEU A 5 -2.40 8.52 26.49
CA LEU A 5 -2.42 9.49 25.39
C LEU A 5 -3.70 9.25 24.59
N SER A 6 -4.68 10.12 24.84
CA SER A 6 -5.88 10.29 24.03
C SER A 6 -5.50 10.87 22.68
N PHE A 7 -5.45 10.04 21.64
CA PHE A 7 -5.37 10.54 20.27
C PHE A 7 -6.76 10.98 19.82
N ALA A 8 -6.92 12.30 19.70
CA ALA A 8 -8.06 12.91 19.06
C ALA A 8 -8.23 12.35 17.65
N ALA A 9 -9.42 11.85 17.36
CA ALA A 9 -9.84 11.46 16.02
C ALA A 9 -9.88 12.69 15.12
N ALA A 10 -8.76 12.99 14.45
CA ALA A 10 -8.75 13.90 13.33
C ALA A 10 -9.47 13.19 12.18
N ALA A 11 -10.65 13.70 11.81
CA ALA A 11 -11.30 13.38 10.56
C ALA A 11 -10.41 13.87 9.41
N VAL A 12 -9.57 12.97 8.89
CA VAL A 12 -8.71 13.25 7.74
C VAL A 12 -9.49 12.91 6.47
N CYS A 13 -9.73 13.95 5.68
CA CYS A 13 -10.39 13.93 4.38
C CYS A 13 -9.84 12.83 3.47
N LEU A 14 -10.76 12.02 2.94
CA LEU A 14 -10.58 11.14 1.79
C LEU A 14 -10.06 11.95 0.59
N LEU A 15 -8.76 11.84 0.28
CA LEU A 15 -8.18 12.37 -0.94
C LEU A 15 -8.10 11.25 -1.99
N GLY A 16 -8.83 11.46 -3.08
CA GLY A 16 -8.95 10.55 -4.23
C GLY A 16 -10.23 10.74 -5.06
N ALA A 17 -11.18 11.57 -4.60
CA ALA A 17 -12.37 11.91 -5.38
C ALA A 17 -12.17 13.23 -6.13
N GLU A 18 -11.72 13.17 -7.38
CA GLU A 18 -12.15 14.22 -8.31
C GLU A 18 -13.65 14.07 -8.53
N ALA A 19 -14.39 15.18 -8.38
CA ALA A 19 -15.81 15.23 -8.63
C ALA A 19 -16.08 15.14 -10.12
N HIS A 20 -16.63 14.02 -10.59
CA HIS A 20 -17.13 13.89 -11.95
C HIS A 20 -18.56 13.32 -11.91
N ALA A 21 -19.50 14.04 -12.54
CA ALA A 21 -20.90 13.69 -12.84
C ALA A 21 -21.85 13.28 -11.68
N PHE A 22 -21.49 13.49 -10.41
CA PHE A 22 -22.42 13.20 -9.30
C PHE A 22 -23.69 14.07 -9.39
N GLY A 23 -24.84 13.43 -9.29
CA GLY A 23 -26.15 14.08 -9.35
C GLY A 23 -26.66 14.37 -10.76
N GLU A 24 -25.88 14.10 -11.81
CA GLU A 24 -26.36 14.23 -13.19
C GLU A 24 -27.26 13.06 -13.60
N ASN A 25 -28.30 13.37 -14.39
CA ASN A 25 -29.09 12.30 -15.01
C ASN A 25 -28.28 11.65 -16.13
N LEU A 26 -27.88 10.41 -15.92
CA LEU A 26 -27.11 9.62 -16.86
C LEU A 26 -27.93 9.22 -18.09
N LEU A 27 -29.26 9.37 -18.07
CA LEU A 27 -30.11 9.14 -19.23
C LEU A 27 -30.33 10.43 -20.01
N SER A 28 -29.78 10.49 -21.22
CA SER A 28 -30.04 11.56 -22.17
C SER A 28 -31.15 11.15 -23.12
N CYS A 29 -32.33 11.76 -22.96
CA CYS A 29 -33.53 11.42 -23.71
C CYS A 29 -33.88 12.52 -24.71
N GLN A 30 -34.14 12.18 -25.97
CA GLN A 30 -34.67 13.14 -26.94
C GLN A 30 -36.19 13.23 -26.80
N ASN A 31 -36.67 14.38 -26.36
CA ASN A 31 -38.10 14.63 -26.10
C ASN A 31 -38.77 15.11 -27.40
N GLY A 32 -39.35 14.19 -28.17
CA GLY A 32 -39.98 14.48 -29.46
C GLY A 32 -41.48 14.81 -29.40
N GLY A 33 -42.05 14.98 -28.21
CA GLY A 33 -43.50 15.18 -28.02
C GLY A 33 -44.33 13.89 -27.96
N PHE A 34 -43.68 12.72 -27.82
CA PHE A 34 -44.33 11.42 -27.66
C PHE A 34 -44.49 11.04 -26.17
N ILE A 35 -45.42 10.13 -25.86
CA ILE A 35 -45.61 9.57 -24.49
C ILE A 35 -44.38 8.75 -24.03
N LEU A 36 -43.52 8.35 -24.97
CA LEU A 36 -42.36 7.49 -24.77
C LEU A 36 -41.11 8.13 -25.39
N ASN A 37 -40.02 8.22 -24.62
CA ASN A 37 -38.76 8.82 -25.06
C ASN A 37 -37.67 7.77 -25.30
N LYS A 38 -36.90 7.96 -26.38
CA LYS A 38 -35.66 7.22 -26.65
C LYS A 38 -34.53 7.86 -25.87
N CYS A 39 -33.80 7.06 -25.09
CA CYS A 39 -32.72 7.55 -24.24
C CYS A 39 -31.41 6.80 -24.51
N THR A 40 -30.30 7.48 -24.33
CA THR A 40 -28.95 6.90 -24.31
C THR A 40 -28.33 7.08 -22.93
N LEU A 41 -27.45 6.15 -22.55
CA LEU A 41 -26.62 6.33 -21.38
C LEU A 41 -25.47 7.28 -21.72
N LEU A 42 -25.35 8.38 -20.97
CA LEU A 42 -24.17 9.23 -21.00
C LEU A 42 -23.01 8.47 -20.37
N LYS A 43 -21.90 8.37 -21.09
CA LYS A 43 -20.69 7.73 -20.59
C LYS A 43 -19.93 8.70 -19.68
N LEU A 44 -20.20 8.65 -18.38
CA LEU A 44 -19.62 9.54 -17.40
C LEU A 44 -18.77 8.79 -16.37
N PRO A 45 -17.65 9.39 -15.95
CA PRO A 45 -16.76 8.82 -14.95
C PRO A 45 -17.14 9.21 -13.53
N PHE A 46 -16.93 8.31 -12.58
CA PHE A 46 -17.28 8.50 -11.16
C PHE A 46 -16.09 8.38 -10.22
N ALA A 47 -15.06 7.63 -10.60
CA ALA A 47 -13.82 7.51 -9.84
C ALA A 47 -12.65 7.21 -10.78
N THR A 48 -11.46 7.73 -10.43
CA THR A 48 -10.21 7.46 -11.15
C THR A 48 -9.45 6.32 -10.48
N PRO A 49 -8.55 5.64 -11.24
CA PRO A 49 -7.63 4.69 -10.65
C PRO A 49 -6.77 5.34 -9.57
N VAL A 50 -6.53 4.62 -8.49
CA VAL A 50 -5.61 5.04 -7.45
C VAL A 50 -4.20 4.57 -7.80
N VAL A 51 -3.26 5.52 -7.86
CA VAL A 51 -1.84 5.25 -8.14
C VAL A 51 -1.03 5.53 -6.89
N GLU A 52 -0.27 4.54 -6.43
CA GLU A 52 0.72 4.70 -5.37
C GLU A 52 2.08 4.14 -5.80
N ASP A 53 3.14 4.90 -5.53
CA ASP A 53 4.52 4.54 -5.89
C ASP A 53 4.67 4.14 -7.38
N GLY A 54 3.96 4.87 -8.25
CA GLY A 54 3.97 4.64 -9.70
C GLY A 54 3.18 3.42 -10.16
N THR A 55 2.48 2.71 -9.27
CA THR A 55 1.70 1.51 -9.58
C THR A 55 0.23 1.68 -9.24
N THR A 56 -0.64 1.27 -10.16
CA THR A 56 -2.09 1.19 -9.90
C THR A 56 -2.41 -0.13 -9.21
N PHE A 57 -3.11 -0.08 -8.09
CA PHE A 57 -3.51 -1.29 -7.36
C PHE A 57 -5.00 -1.59 -7.56
N GLU A 58 -5.39 -2.82 -7.21
CA GLU A 58 -6.79 -3.23 -7.28
C GLU A 58 -7.57 -2.56 -6.14
N THR A 59 -8.67 -1.90 -6.50
CA THR A 59 -9.54 -1.19 -5.58
C THR A 59 -10.94 -1.77 -5.61
N THR A 60 -11.64 -1.67 -4.49
CA THR A 60 -13.07 -1.89 -4.37
C THR A 60 -13.78 -0.55 -4.41
N TYR A 61 -14.61 -0.37 -5.43
CA TYR A 61 -15.46 0.79 -5.61
C TYR A 61 -16.86 0.49 -5.11
N THR A 62 -17.45 1.42 -4.36
CA THR A 62 -18.88 1.38 -4.01
C THR A 62 -19.57 2.59 -4.59
N VAL A 63 -20.54 2.37 -5.48
CA VAL A 63 -21.28 3.42 -6.17
C VAL A 63 -22.71 3.43 -5.66
N THR A 64 -23.14 4.58 -5.16
CA THR A 64 -24.51 4.83 -4.69
C THR A 64 -25.29 5.53 -5.79
N TYR A 65 -26.49 5.02 -6.10
CA TYR A 65 -27.29 5.50 -7.21
C TYR A 65 -28.79 5.46 -6.92
N ASP A 66 -29.53 6.26 -7.68
CA ASP A 66 -30.98 6.23 -7.80
C ASP A 66 -31.34 5.90 -9.25
N PHE A 67 -32.16 4.88 -9.45
CA PHE A 67 -32.68 4.54 -10.77
C PHE A 67 -34.21 4.50 -10.73
N ALA A 68 -34.81 5.68 -10.71
CA ALA A 68 -36.23 5.95 -10.51
C ALA A 68 -37.14 5.52 -11.69
N CYS A 69 -36.69 4.58 -12.51
CA CYS A 69 -37.38 4.15 -13.71
C CYS A 69 -38.08 2.81 -13.49
N THR A 70 -39.26 2.65 -14.08
CA THR A 70 -40.06 1.42 -14.04
C THR A 70 -40.49 1.07 -15.46
N GLY A 71 -40.64 -0.23 -15.77
CA GLY A 71 -41.02 -0.71 -17.09
C GLY A 71 -40.03 -1.71 -17.68
N HIS A 72 -39.64 -1.54 -18.94
CA HIS A 72 -38.73 -2.44 -19.65
C HIS A 72 -37.36 -2.51 -18.99
N SER A 73 -36.84 -3.73 -18.80
CA SER A 73 -35.50 -3.95 -18.26
C SER A 73 -34.45 -3.37 -19.20
N VAL A 74 -33.55 -2.56 -18.66
CA VAL A 74 -32.40 -1.99 -19.38
C VAL A 74 -31.13 -2.51 -18.71
N TYR A 75 -30.17 -2.97 -19.50
CA TYR A 75 -28.93 -3.56 -19.00
C TYR A 75 -27.79 -2.55 -19.01
N VAL A 76 -27.97 -1.44 -18.29
CA VAL A 76 -26.96 -0.40 -18.07
C VAL A 76 -26.39 -0.50 -16.66
N GLY A 77 -25.16 -0.05 -16.47
CA GLY A 77 -24.47 -0.25 -15.19
C GLY A 77 -23.23 0.61 -15.04
N VAL A 78 -22.32 0.11 -14.20
CA VAL A 78 -21.00 0.71 -13.96
C VAL A 78 -19.93 -0.30 -14.35
N SER A 79 -18.84 0.18 -14.95
CA SER A 79 -17.69 -0.64 -15.35
C SER A 79 -16.38 -0.06 -14.83
N THR A 80 -15.45 -0.95 -14.47
CA THR A 80 -14.03 -0.65 -14.23
C THR A 80 -13.15 -1.01 -15.43
N GLY A 81 -13.74 -1.48 -16.53
CA GLY A 81 -13.06 -2.14 -17.66
C GLY A 81 -12.75 -3.62 -17.43
N GLN A 82 -12.58 -4.04 -16.17
CA GLN A 82 -12.36 -5.44 -15.76
C GLN A 82 -13.65 -6.10 -15.27
N GLN A 83 -14.51 -5.34 -14.61
CA GLN A 83 -15.78 -5.79 -14.09
C GLN A 83 -16.89 -4.84 -14.53
N PHE A 84 -18.06 -5.41 -14.84
CA PHE A 84 -19.30 -4.69 -15.06
C PHE A 84 -20.35 -5.13 -14.05
N VAL A 85 -21.09 -4.17 -13.48
CA VAL A 85 -22.21 -4.44 -12.58
C VAL A 85 -23.43 -3.62 -13.03
N PRO A 86 -24.57 -4.27 -13.34
CA PRO A 86 -25.76 -3.57 -13.82
C PRO A 86 -26.44 -2.79 -12.68
N PHE A 87 -27.04 -1.66 -13.04
CA PHE A 87 -27.98 -0.95 -12.17
C PHE A 87 -29.30 -1.72 -12.10
N VAL A 88 -29.89 -1.76 -10.91
CA VAL A 88 -31.24 -2.28 -10.70
C VAL A 88 -32.26 -1.16 -10.89
N MET A 89 -33.23 -1.35 -11.77
CA MET A 89 -34.34 -0.41 -11.98
C MET A 89 -35.28 -0.35 -10.77
N GLY A 90 -35.88 0.81 -10.55
CA GLY A 90 -36.75 1.09 -9.39
C GLY A 90 -35.98 1.27 -8.08
N ALA A 91 -34.67 1.11 -8.10
CA ALA A 91 -33.82 1.26 -6.93
C ALA A 91 -33.74 2.73 -6.50
N ARG A 92 -33.78 2.94 -5.18
CA ARG A 92 -33.58 4.25 -4.54
C ARG A 92 -32.46 4.14 -3.54
N ASN A 93 -31.49 5.06 -3.62
CA ASN A 93 -30.28 5.08 -2.79
C ASN A 93 -29.61 3.70 -2.68
N ALA A 94 -29.56 2.96 -3.78
CA ALA A 94 -28.98 1.63 -3.81
C ALA A 94 -27.47 1.71 -4.02
N THR A 95 -26.76 0.72 -3.51
CA THR A 95 -25.31 0.62 -3.62
C THR A 95 -24.94 -0.58 -4.46
N LEU A 96 -23.99 -0.40 -5.38
CA LEU A 96 -23.31 -1.48 -6.08
C LEU A 96 -21.82 -1.46 -5.75
N THR A 97 -21.22 -2.64 -5.74
CA THR A 97 -19.79 -2.82 -5.44
C THR A 97 -19.12 -3.53 -6.61
N LEU A 98 -17.98 -3.01 -7.04
CA LEU A 98 -17.17 -3.58 -8.12
C LEU A 98 -15.69 -3.40 -7.83
N ASN A 99 -14.90 -4.38 -8.22
CA ASN A 99 -13.45 -4.34 -8.10
C ASN A 99 -12.80 -3.95 -9.42
N GLY A 100 -11.62 -3.34 -9.32
CA GLY A 100 -10.73 -3.17 -10.46
C GLY A 100 -9.61 -2.19 -10.19
N SER A 101 -8.65 -2.19 -11.11
CA SER A 101 -7.56 -1.20 -11.16
C SER A 101 -7.86 -0.07 -12.14
N GLY A 102 -9.01 -0.10 -12.83
CA GLY A 102 -9.39 0.88 -13.84
C GLY A 102 -10.26 2.01 -13.29
N ARG A 103 -10.55 2.97 -14.17
CA ARG A 103 -11.50 4.06 -13.92
C ARG A 103 -12.91 3.48 -13.81
N VAL A 104 -13.71 4.03 -12.90
CA VAL A 104 -15.13 3.70 -12.78
C VAL A 104 -15.94 4.66 -13.63
N GLU A 105 -16.76 4.12 -14.53
CA GLU A 105 -17.64 4.89 -15.39
C GLU A 105 -18.96 4.17 -15.66
N SER A 106 -20.01 4.92 -15.98
CA SER A 106 -21.26 4.35 -16.47
C SER A 106 -21.03 3.63 -17.80
N TYR A 107 -21.64 2.47 -17.95
CA TYR A 107 -21.41 1.59 -19.10
C TYR A 107 -22.71 1.00 -19.61
N ASP A 108 -22.83 1.00 -20.93
CA ASP A 108 -23.90 0.34 -21.68
C ASP A 108 -23.24 -0.68 -22.64
N PRO A 109 -23.38 -1.99 -22.36
CA PRO A 109 -22.83 -3.05 -23.20
C PRO A 109 -23.55 -3.18 -24.56
N ASP A 110 -24.80 -2.71 -24.68
CA ASP A 110 -25.56 -2.73 -25.94
C ASP A 110 -26.33 -1.41 -26.15
N PRO A 111 -25.64 -0.33 -26.55
CA PRO A 111 -26.25 0.97 -26.77
C PRO A 111 -27.36 0.96 -27.83
N LEU A 112 -27.29 0.04 -28.80
CA LEU A 112 -28.29 -0.08 -29.86
C LEU A 112 -29.60 -0.66 -29.33
N ALA A 113 -29.53 -1.65 -28.44
CA ALA A 113 -30.71 -2.16 -27.74
C ALA A 113 -31.32 -1.08 -26.84
N THR A 114 -30.50 -0.38 -26.03
CA THR A 114 -30.98 0.68 -25.14
C THR A 114 -31.67 1.81 -25.90
N GLN A 115 -31.14 2.24 -27.05
CA GLN A 115 -31.76 3.26 -27.91
C GLN A 115 -33.15 2.87 -28.46
N ARG A 116 -33.45 1.57 -28.53
CA ARG A 116 -34.77 1.06 -28.97
C ARG A 116 -35.78 1.03 -27.82
N LEU A 117 -35.32 1.13 -26.57
CA LEU A 117 -36.18 1.13 -25.40
C LEU A 117 -36.81 2.49 -25.17
N SER A 118 -38.00 2.45 -24.60
CA SER A 118 -38.85 3.62 -24.36
C SER A 118 -39.05 3.81 -22.87
N PHE A 119 -38.72 4.99 -22.37
CA PHE A 119 -38.85 5.33 -20.95
C PHE A 119 -40.04 6.25 -20.70
N LYS A 120 -40.67 6.09 -19.52
CA LYS A 120 -41.71 7.03 -19.07
C LYS A 120 -41.10 8.42 -18.82
N PRO A 121 -41.86 9.51 -19.06
CA PRO A 121 -41.46 10.85 -18.66
C PRO A 121 -41.10 10.90 -17.18
N GLY A 122 -40.00 11.57 -16.83
CA GLY A 122 -39.50 11.66 -15.45
C GLY A 122 -38.62 10.49 -15.00
N CYS A 123 -38.33 9.52 -15.88
CA CYS A 123 -37.30 8.51 -15.63
C CYS A 123 -35.91 9.17 -15.53
N SER A 124 -35.21 8.92 -14.42
CA SER A 124 -33.85 9.36 -14.19
C SER A 124 -32.99 8.25 -13.59
N LEU A 125 -31.71 8.27 -13.97
CA LEU A 125 -30.65 7.48 -13.37
C LEU A 125 -29.58 8.45 -12.90
N THR A 126 -29.34 8.54 -11.60
CA THR A 126 -28.34 9.45 -11.03
C THR A 126 -27.40 8.68 -10.13
N VAL A 127 -26.11 8.97 -10.21
CA VAL A 127 -25.11 8.47 -9.26
C VAL A 127 -24.84 9.59 -8.25
N SER A 128 -25.05 9.31 -6.98
CA SER A 128 -24.93 10.32 -5.91
C SER A 128 -23.57 10.29 -5.22
N LYS A 129 -22.91 9.13 -5.20
CA LYS A 129 -21.63 8.93 -4.52
C LYS A 129 -20.85 7.78 -5.12
N ALA A 130 -19.53 7.91 -5.19
CA ALA A 130 -18.62 6.78 -5.37
C ALA A 130 -17.55 6.84 -4.27
N THR A 131 -17.33 5.73 -3.58
CA THR A 131 -16.25 5.58 -2.61
C THR A 131 -15.24 4.57 -3.11
N VAL A 132 -13.97 4.82 -2.81
CA VAL A 132 -12.84 4.00 -3.23
C VAL A 132 -12.17 3.43 -1.98
N PHE A 133 -11.93 2.13 -1.97
CA PHE A 133 -11.18 1.45 -0.92
C PHE A 133 -10.18 0.47 -1.56
N PRO A 134 -9.06 0.12 -0.91
CA PRO A 134 -8.20 -0.96 -1.37
C PRO A 134 -8.99 -2.27 -1.38
N SER A 135 -8.77 -3.11 -2.40
CA SER A 135 -9.39 -4.44 -2.43
C SER A 135 -8.83 -5.33 -1.32
N GLY A 136 -9.55 -6.40 -0.99
CA GLY A 136 -9.05 -7.42 -0.06
C GLY A 136 -7.69 -8.00 -0.49
N ASN A 137 -7.48 -8.22 -1.79
CA ASN A 137 -6.21 -8.71 -2.33
C ASN A 137 -5.08 -7.69 -2.12
N THR A 138 -5.36 -6.40 -2.38
CA THR A 138 -4.40 -5.32 -2.15
C THR A 138 -4.02 -5.22 -0.68
N LEU A 139 -4.98 -5.34 0.24
CA LEU A 139 -4.70 -5.32 1.68
C LEU A 139 -3.83 -6.52 2.10
N VAL A 140 -4.09 -7.71 1.57
CA VAL A 140 -3.24 -8.89 1.82
C VAL A 140 -1.81 -8.66 1.32
N LEU A 141 -1.65 -8.10 0.13
CA LEU A 141 -0.33 -7.77 -0.42
C LEU A 141 0.42 -6.76 0.46
N TRP A 142 -0.22 -5.67 0.85
CA TRP A 142 0.39 -4.65 1.71
C TRP A 142 0.74 -5.21 3.09
N THR A 143 -0.10 -6.10 3.63
CA THR A 143 0.17 -6.79 4.91
C THR A 143 1.43 -7.66 4.79
N SER A 144 1.54 -8.46 3.73
CA SER A 144 2.72 -9.28 3.46
C SER A 144 3.99 -8.43 3.28
N GLN A 145 3.89 -7.30 2.57
CA GLN A 145 5.00 -6.34 2.43
C GLN A 145 5.43 -5.79 3.79
N ALA A 146 4.49 -5.39 4.64
CA ALA A 146 4.77 -4.88 5.97
C ALA A 146 5.42 -5.91 6.90
N GLN A 147 4.98 -7.17 6.85
CA GLN A 147 5.58 -8.28 7.61
C GLN A 147 7.02 -8.56 7.13
N SER A 148 7.25 -8.57 5.82
CA SER A 148 8.59 -8.71 5.25
C SER A 148 9.50 -7.55 5.70
N GLN A 149 9.01 -6.31 5.62
CA GLN A 149 9.76 -5.13 6.04
C GLN A 149 10.09 -5.15 7.53
N ALA A 150 9.16 -5.57 8.38
CA ALA A 150 9.39 -5.75 9.81
C ALA A 150 10.55 -6.72 10.09
N ARG A 151 10.59 -7.84 9.35
CA ARG A 151 11.69 -8.82 9.44
C ARG A 151 13.02 -8.23 9.00
N ILE A 152 13.05 -7.47 7.90
CA ILE A 152 14.26 -6.81 7.41
C ILE A 152 14.80 -5.84 8.47
N ILE A 153 13.95 -4.96 9.00
CA ILE A 153 14.32 -4.01 10.07
C ILE A 153 14.87 -4.75 11.29
N GLY A 154 14.20 -5.83 11.73
CA GLY A 154 14.67 -6.63 12.86
C GLY A 154 16.04 -7.28 12.63
N LEU A 155 16.30 -7.79 11.42
CA LEU A 155 17.60 -8.35 11.06
C LEU A 155 18.71 -7.29 11.04
N LEU A 156 18.45 -6.13 10.43
CA LEU A 156 19.41 -5.03 10.37
C LEU A 156 19.67 -4.44 11.75
N ALA A 157 18.65 -4.30 12.60
CA ALA A 157 18.81 -3.87 13.99
C ALA A 157 19.72 -4.82 14.78
N ASN A 158 19.54 -6.13 14.60
CA ASN A 158 20.43 -7.13 15.21
C ASN A 158 21.86 -7.02 14.67
N GLN A 159 22.05 -6.86 13.37
CA GLN A 159 23.38 -6.68 12.78
C GLN A 159 24.07 -5.42 13.30
N TYR A 160 23.34 -4.31 13.40
CA TYR A 160 23.82 -3.06 13.96
C TYR A 160 24.25 -3.22 15.43
N LEU A 161 23.41 -3.85 16.26
CA LEU A 161 23.75 -4.11 17.67
C LEU A 161 24.96 -5.03 17.82
N LEU A 162 25.05 -6.09 17.02
CA LEU A 162 26.23 -6.96 17.00
C LEU A 162 27.47 -6.14 16.66
N SER A 163 27.44 -5.33 15.61
CA SER A 163 28.59 -4.50 15.24
C SER A 163 28.99 -3.49 16.32
N LYS A 164 28.06 -2.95 17.12
CA LYS A 164 28.39 -2.10 18.29
C LYS A 164 29.11 -2.86 19.39
N ASP A 165 28.71 -4.11 19.65
CA ASP A 165 29.29 -4.98 20.66
C ASP A 165 30.56 -5.71 20.18
N TYR A 166 31.13 -5.31 19.04
CA TYR A 166 32.29 -5.94 18.43
C TYR A 166 33.52 -5.99 19.34
N LEU A 167 33.71 -5.04 20.26
CA LEU A 167 34.82 -5.12 21.21
C LEU A 167 34.69 -6.28 22.21
N ALA A 168 33.48 -6.84 22.37
CA ALA A 168 33.20 -8.00 23.22
C ALA A 168 33.21 -9.33 22.44
N LEU A 169 33.72 -9.36 21.20
CA LEU A 169 33.63 -10.51 20.30
C LEU A 169 34.15 -11.83 20.89
N ALA A 170 35.19 -11.76 21.73
CA ALA A 170 35.79 -12.92 22.39
C ALA A 170 34.86 -13.63 23.39
N SER A 171 33.74 -13.00 23.76
CA SER A 171 32.75 -13.55 24.70
C SER A 171 31.48 -14.08 24.02
N TRP A 172 31.39 -13.95 22.70
CA TRP A 172 30.21 -14.36 21.96
C TRP A 172 30.21 -15.86 21.67
N ASP A 173 29.01 -16.41 21.55
CA ASP A 173 28.83 -17.76 21.01
C ASP A 173 29.10 -17.80 19.50
N ASP A 174 29.43 -18.99 18.98
CA ASP A 174 29.69 -19.22 17.55
C ASP A 174 28.53 -18.79 16.65
N SER A 175 27.29 -18.84 17.13
CA SER A 175 26.11 -18.50 16.32
C SER A 175 26.06 -17.00 16.01
N LYS A 176 26.36 -16.14 16.99
CA LYS A 176 26.46 -14.68 16.78
C LYS A 176 27.64 -14.32 15.88
N LEU A 177 28.76 -15.00 16.06
CA LEU A 177 29.96 -14.81 15.23
C LEU A 177 29.69 -15.19 13.77
N ILE A 178 28.99 -16.31 13.52
CA ILE A 178 28.58 -16.75 12.18
C ILE A 178 27.66 -15.70 11.52
N LEU A 179 26.68 -15.18 12.24
CA LEU A 179 25.76 -14.16 11.70
C LEU A 179 26.49 -12.89 11.27
N LEU A 180 27.42 -12.39 12.10
CA LEU A 180 28.20 -11.20 11.77
C LEU A 180 29.17 -11.47 10.62
N ARG A 181 29.84 -12.65 10.61
CA ARG A 181 30.71 -13.08 9.51
C ARG A 181 29.96 -13.06 8.17
N ASP A 182 28.80 -13.70 8.10
CA ASP A 182 28.07 -13.86 6.83
C ASP A 182 27.63 -12.49 6.26
N LYS A 183 27.24 -11.55 7.13
CA LYS A 183 26.96 -10.16 6.70
C LYS A 183 28.22 -9.46 6.20
N LEU A 184 29.33 -9.55 6.93
CA LEU A 184 30.61 -8.94 6.54
C LEU A 184 31.16 -9.54 5.24
N GLU A 185 30.99 -10.85 5.00
CA GLU A 185 31.35 -11.47 3.71
C GLU A 185 30.54 -10.89 2.55
N GLY A 186 29.24 -10.65 2.76
CA GLY A 186 28.40 -9.95 1.80
C GLY A 186 28.87 -8.52 1.51
N LEU A 187 29.22 -7.77 2.57
CA LEU A 187 29.73 -6.40 2.44
C LEU A 187 31.10 -6.36 1.73
N VAL A 188 32.03 -7.24 2.06
CA VAL A 188 33.32 -7.35 1.37
C VAL A 188 33.14 -7.75 -0.10
N ALA A 189 32.21 -8.65 -0.41
CA ALA A 189 31.93 -9.03 -1.79
C ALA A 189 31.32 -7.86 -2.60
N ALA A 190 30.45 -7.06 -1.99
CA ALA A 190 29.84 -5.88 -2.62
C ALA A 190 30.83 -4.71 -2.73
N PHE A 191 31.72 -4.55 -1.75
CA PHE A 191 32.66 -3.43 -1.62
C PHE A 191 34.09 -3.94 -1.37
N PRO A 192 34.73 -4.60 -2.35
CA PRO A 192 36.00 -5.30 -2.15
C PRO A 192 37.19 -4.38 -1.83
N THR A 193 37.06 -3.08 -2.05
CA THR A 193 38.07 -2.06 -1.75
C THR A 193 37.93 -1.43 -0.37
N ASN A 194 36.82 -1.67 0.35
CA ASN A 194 36.66 -1.17 1.71
C ASN A 194 37.49 -2.04 2.67
N ILE A 195 38.55 -1.45 3.22
CA ILE A 195 39.48 -2.15 4.10
C ILE A 195 38.87 -2.45 5.48
N HIS A 196 37.94 -1.61 5.96
CA HIS A 196 37.32 -1.71 7.28
C HIS A 196 36.42 -2.96 7.38
N TYR A 197 35.65 -3.26 6.32
CA TYR A 197 34.87 -4.50 6.24
C TYR A 197 35.76 -5.74 6.32
N LYS A 198 36.91 -5.69 5.64
CA LYS A 198 37.86 -6.80 5.64
C LYS A 198 38.52 -6.99 7.01
N VAL A 199 38.93 -5.89 7.66
CA VAL A 199 39.50 -5.92 9.01
C VAL A 199 38.54 -6.56 10.01
N MET A 200 37.27 -6.16 9.98
CA MET A 200 36.25 -6.77 10.83
C MET A 200 36.01 -8.24 10.49
N LEU A 201 35.90 -8.59 9.19
CA LEU A 201 35.67 -9.97 8.75
C LEU A 201 36.77 -10.92 9.22
N ASP A 202 38.03 -10.54 8.99
CA ASP A 202 39.20 -11.36 9.33
C ASP A 202 39.33 -11.54 10.86
N SER A 203 38.89 -10.55 11.63
CA SER A 203 38.85 -10.62 13.09
C SER A 203 37.74 -11.54 13.60
N VAL A 204 36.55 -11.52 12.99
CA VAL A 204 35.47 -12.48 13.30
C VAL A 204 35.90 -13.90 12.94
N LYS A 205 36.55 -14.09 11.80
CA LYS A 205 37.12 -15.39 11.39
C LYS A 205 38.17 -15.89 12.38
N SER A 206 39.02 -15.00 12.88
CA SER A 206 40.03 -15.33 13.89
C SER A 206 39.39 -15.77 15.20
N ALA A 207 38.35 -15.07 15.66
CA ALA A 207 37.63 -15.47 16.87
C ALA A 207 36.91 -16.81 16.74
N LEU A 208 36.27 -17.08 15.61
CA LEU A 208 35.70 -18.42 15.30
C LEU A 208 36.76 -19.52 15.31
N ALA A 209 38.01 -19.19 14.97
CA ALA A 209 39.15 -20.10 15.04
C ALA A 209 39.83 -20.14 16.43
N ASN A 210 39.29 -19.45 17.44
CA ASN A 210 39.92 -19.25 18.75
C ASN A 210 41.35 -18.65 18.67
N ALA A 211 41.58 -17.79 17.68
CA ALA A 211 42.84 -17.10 17.43
C ALA A 211 42.73 -15.60 17.75
N PRO A 212 43.83 -14.95 18.20
CA PRO A 212 43.84 -13.50 18.36
C PRO A 212 43.66 -12.80 17.00
N PRO A 213 43.01 -11.61 16.97
CA PRO A 213 42.82 -10.87 15.74
C PRO A 213 44.18 -10.43 15.14
N PRO A 214 44.32 -10.40 13.80
CA PRO A 214 45.59 -10.11 13.14
C PRO A 214 45.90 -8.60 13.02
N TYR A 215 45.08 -7.74 13.64
CA TYR A 215 45.16 -6.27 13.55
C TYR A 215 45.39 -5.62 14.92
N SER A 216 45.85 -4.38 14.92
CA SER A 216 45.99 -3.60 16.15
C SER A 216 44.64 -3.18 16.73
N ASN A 217 44.59 -2.90 18.03
CA ASN A 217 43.36 -2.40 18.68
C ASN A 217 42.83 -1.10 18.05
N GLU A 218 43.72 -0.24 17.55
CA GLU A 218 43.36 1.03 16.89
C GLU A 218 42.66 0.77 15.55
N GLN A 219 43.21 -0.12 14.71
CA GLN A 219 42.59 -0.50 13.44
C GLN A 219 41.23 -1.16 13.64
N LEU A 220 41.08 -1.95 14.70
CA LEU A 220 39.84 -2.61 15.07
C LEU A 220 38.78 -1.61 15.54
N ALA A 221 39.18 -0.60 16.31
CA ALA A 221 38.28 0.47 16.77
C ALA A 221 37.80 1.34 15.59
N GLU A 222 38.72 1.82 14.75
CA GLU A 222 38.40 2.64 13.57
C GLU A 222 37.49 1.89 12.59
N SER A 223 37.83 0.64 12.28
CA SER A 223 36.99 -0.18 11.39
C SER A 223 35.63 -0.49 11.99
N GLY A 224 35.57 -0.70 13.31
CA GLY A 224 34.30 -0.89 14.02
C GLY A 224 33.39 0.33 13.90
N GLU A 225 33.92 1.54 14.06
CA GLU A 225 33.16 2.78 13.93
C GLU A 225 32.57 2.95 12.53
N GLU A 226 33.36 2.71 11.47
CA GLU A 226 32.88 2.81 10.09
C GLU A 226 31.77 1.79 9.78
N VAL A 227 31.97 0.52 10.13
CA VAL A 227 30.94 -0.51 9.88
C VAL A 227 29.66 -0.26 10.68
N VAL A 228 29.78 0.23 11.92
CA VAL A 228 28.62 0.61 12.73
C VAL A 228 27.86 1.76 12.07
N ALA A 229 28.56 2.74 11.50
CA ALA A 229 27.94 3.86 10.79
C ALA A 229 27.22 3.39 9.51
N ASP A 230 27.84 2.53 8.70
CA ASP A 230 27.22 2.01 7.46
C ASP A 230 25.99 1.16 7.74
N LEU A 231 26.06 0.26 8.72
CA LEU A 231 24.91 -0.56 9.13
C LEU A 231 23.80 0.29 9.76
N ARG A 232 24.16 1.41 10.39
CA ARG A 232 23.18 2.38 10.88
C ARG A 232 22.45 3.05 9.72
N GLU A 233 23.18 3.50 8.71
CA GLU A 233 22.60 4.12 7.52
C GLU A 233 21.65 3.14 6.79
N GLU A 234 22.06 1.88 6.62
CA GLU A 234 21.22 0.83 6.02
C GLU A 234 19.93 0.61 6.85
N LEU A 235 20.05 0.54 8.17
CA LEU A 235 18.90 0.43 9.08
C LEU A 235 17.96 1.62 8.96
N ASP A 236 18.49 2.85 8.98
CA ASP A 236 17.69 4.08 8.89
C ASP A 236 16.96 4.16 7.53
N ALA A 237 17.59 3.74 6.44
CA ALA A 237 16.96 3.65 5.12
C ALA A 237 15.76 2.68 5.10
N GLU A 238 15.89 1.51 5.74
CA GLU A 238 14.80 0.54 5.86
C GLU A 238 13.71 0.98 6.83
N VAL A 239 14.05 1.75 7.88
CA VAL A 239 13.08 2.40 8.78
C VAL A 239 12.22 3.40 8.01
N VAL A 240 12.80 4.21 7.12
CA VAL A 240 12.03 5.13 6.26
C VAL A 240 11.04 4.38 5.37
N LYS A 241 11.46 3.26 4.76
CA LYS A 241 10.56 2.40 3.97
C LYS A 241 9.43 1.81 4.83
N GLY A 242 9.75 1.34 6.04
CA GLY A 242 8.76 0.87 7.01
C GLY A 242 7.75 1.95 7.39
N GLN A 243 8.22 3.18 7.68
CA GLN A 243 7.34 4.30 8.00
C GLN A 243 6.41 4.66 6.84
N ASN A 244 6.90 4.59 5.59
CA ASN A 244 6.06 4.82 4.41
C ASN A 244 4.94 3.79 4.29
N LEU A 245 5.20 2.51 4.59
CA LEU A 245 4.16 1.47 4.64
C LEU A 245 3.13 1.77 5.74
N VAL A 246 3.57 2.14 6.94
CA VAL A 246 2.64 2.53 8.03
C VAL A 246 1.77 3.72 7.61
N ASN A 247 2.38 4.75 7.01
CA ASN A 247 1.66 5.92 6.52
C ASN A 247 0.64 5.55 5.42
N ARG A 248 0.92 4.53 4.60
CA ARG A 248 -0.03 3.98 3.63
C ARG A 248 -1.26 3.40 4.32
N PHE A 249 -1.10 2.54 5.33
CA PHE A 249 -2.23 2.01 6.09
C PHE A 249 -3.07 3.12 6.74
N ILE A 250 -2.42 4.10 7.37
CA ILE A 250 -3.10 5.25 8.00
C ILE A 250 -3.90 6.06 6.99
N ARG A 251 -3.33 6.35 5.82
CA ARG A 251 -4.00 7.10 4.73
C ARG A 251 -5.31 6.43 4.31
N TRP A 252 -5.31 5.11 4.24
CA TRP A 252 -6.48 4.30 3.90
C TRP A 252 -7.37 3.94 5.08
N GLN A 253 -7.12 4.55 6.25
CA GLN A 253 -7.84 4.29 7.50
C GLN A 253 -7.85 2.81 7.87
N GLN A 254 -6.79 2.10 7.51
CA GLN A 254 -6.55 0.71 7.86
C GLN A 254 -5.65 0.64 9.09
N GLN A 255 -5.82 -0.41 9.89
CA GLN A 255 -4.88 -0.69 10.96
C GLN A 255 -3.54 -1.07 10.34
N ALA A 256 -2.47 -0.37 10.75
CA ALA A 256 -1.12 -0.72 10.35
C ALA A 256 -0.74 -2.09 10.92
N GLU A 257 0.05 -2.86 10.16
CA GLU A 257 0.50 -4.18 10.58
C GLU A 257 1.33 -4.09 11.86
N GLN A 258 0.87 -4.78 12.92
CA GLN A 258 1.43 -4.63 14.26
C GLN A 258 2.91 -5.02 14.32
N SER A 259 3.32 -6.06 13.60
CA SER A 259 4.73 -6.48 13.58
C SER A 259 5.66 -5.40 13.04
N LEU A 260 5.20 -4.59 12.09
CA LEU A 260 5.97 -3.48 11.55
C LEU A 260 6.03 -2.31 12.54
N VAL A 261 4.91 -1.99 13.19
CA VAL A 261 4.87 -0.97 14.24
C VAL A 261 5.81 -1.34 15.39
N ASP A 262 5.79 -2.59 15.83
CA ASP A 262 6.66 -3.10 16.89
C ASP A 262 8.13 -3.07 16.45
N ALA A 263 8.45 -3.48 15.21
CA ALA A 263 9.81 -3.43 14.69
C ALA A 263 10.36 -1.99 14.67
N LEU A 264 9.56 -1.03 14.22
CA LEU A 264 9.91 0.39 14.19
C LEU A 264 10.10 0.98 15.61
N ALA A 265 9.25 0.58 16.57
CA ALA A 265 9.34 1.05 17.95
C ALA A 265 10.56 0.51 18.69
N ASN A 266 11.10 -0.64 18.27
CA ASN A 266 12.25 -1.31 18.88
C ASN A 266 13.58 -1.04 18.15
N VAL A 267 13.62 -0.08 17.22
CA VAL A 267 14.86 0.32 16.56
C VAL A 267 15.83 0.90 17.63
N PRO A 268 17.06 0.36 17.74
CA PRO A 268 18.03 0.88 18.69
C PRO A 268 18.36 2.35 18.44
N ALA A 269 18.69 3.09 19.50
CA ALA A 269 19.24 4.44 19.34
C ALA A 269 20.62 4.38 18.65
N ALA A 270 20.92 5.43 17.88
CA ALA A 270 22.24 5.64 17.29
C ALA A 270 23.33 5.69 18.38
#